data_AF-A0A0F2JHE9-F1
#
_entry.id   AF-A0A0F2JHE9-F1
#
_cell.length_a   1.000
_cell.length_b   1.000
_cell.length_c   1.000
_cell.angle_alpha   90.00
_cell.angle_beta   90.00
_cell.angle_gamma   90.00
#
_symmetry.space_group_name_H-M   'P 1'
#
loop_
_entity.id
_entity.type
_entity.pdbx_description
1 polymer ?
#
loop_
_entity_poly.entity_id
_entity_poly.type
_entity_poly.pdbx_seq_one_letter_code
_entity_poly.pdbx_strand_id
1 'polypeptide(L)'
;MAFTTLVFSQLFHVFDCRSEERSIFEVGLFSNPYLVGAVLISTIMQLSVIYLPPLQAIFKTAPLVSWQWIFILCVAGGPSILIGFVRLLKNSWQAKTMIAKG
;
A
#
# COMPACT_ATOMS: atom_id res chain seq x y z
N MET A 1 7.66 2.27 -15.62
CA MET A 1 7.72 2.77 -14.22
C MET A 1 6.42 3.44 -13.81
N ALA A 2 5.98 4.55 -14.43
CA ALA A 2 4.79 5.29 -14.02
C ALA A 2 3.51 4.44 -13.88
N PHE A 3 3.18 3.59 -14.87
CA PHE A 3 2.02 2.70 -14.79
C PHE A 3 2.05 1.81 -13.54
N THR A 4 3.16 1.11 -13.31
CA THR A 4 3.37 0.29 -12.11
C THR A 4 3.30 1.12 -10.83
N THR A 5 3.89 2.33 -10.81
CA THR A 5 3.79 3.24 -9.66
C THR A 5 2.34 3.60 -9.33
N LEU A 6 1.53 3.92 -10.34
CA LEU A 6 0.13 4.26 -10.15
C LEU A 6 -0.68 3.07 -9.60
N VAL A 7 -0.48 1.88 -10.18
CA VAL A 7 -1.17 0.67 -9.71
C VAL A 7 -0.80 0.36 -8.26
N PHE A 8 0.49 0.35 -7.93
CA PHE A 8 0.93 0.13 -6.54
C PHE A 8 0.43 1.23 -5.60
N SER A 9 0.41 2.48 -6.03
CA SER A 9 -0.13 3.60 -5.23
C SER A 9 -1.60 3.36 -4.88
N GLN A 10 -2.41 2.87 -5.82
CA GLN A 10 -3.81 2.51 -5.54
C GLN A 10 -3.94 1.32 -4.59
N LEU A 11 -3.06 0.32 -4.70
CA LEU A 11 -3.03 -0.81 -3.76
C LEU A 11 -2.68 -0.36 -2.34
N PHE A 12 -1.70 0.54 -2.18
CA PHE A 12 -1.38 1.12 -0.88
C PHE A 12 -2.51 2.02 -0.35
N HIS A 13 -3.15 2.80 -1.24
CA HIS A 13 -4.27 3.66 -0.90
C HIS A 13 -5.49 2.88 -0.40
N VAL A 14 -5.84 1.73 -1.01
CA VAL A 14 -6.99 0.92 -0.54
C VAL A 14 -6.75 0.35 0.86
N PHE A 15 -5.50 0.06 1.22
CA PHE A 15 -5.15 -0.29 2.60
C PHE A 15 -5.29 0.89 3.55
N ASP A 16 -4.88 2.08 3.13
CA ASP A 16 -4.96 3.29 3.94
C ASP A 16 -6.42 3.72 4.21
N CYS A 17 -7.27 3.73 3.18
CA CYS A 17 -8.72 3.99 3.33
C CYS A 17 -9.39 2.99 4.29
N ARG A 18 -9.02 1.71 4.22
CA ARG A 18 -9.55 0.69 5.13
C ARG A 18 -9.00 0.85 6.56
N SER A 19 -7.76 1.32 6.69
CA SER A 19 -7.15 1.69 7.97
C SER A 19 -7.87 2.88 8.61
N GLU A 20 -8.39 3.82 7.83
CA GLU A 20 -9.10 5.00 8.33
C GLU A 20 -10.28 4.65 9.24
N GLU A 21 -10.99 3.55 8.97
CA GLU A 21 -12.10 3.10 9.83
C GLU A 21 -11.66 2.29 11.06
N ARG A 22 -10.43 1.72 11.10
CA ARG A 22 -9.93 0.89 12.20
C ARG A 22 -8.40 0.93 12.30
N SER A 23 -7.86 1.25 13.48
CA SER A 23 -6.41 1.32 13.75
C SER A 23 -5.65 0.08 13.23
N ILE A 24 -4.67 0.29 12.34
CA ILE A 24 -3.81 -0.75 11.72
C ILE A 24 -3.17 -1.67 12.78
N PHE A 25 -2.90 -1.11 13.96
CA PHE A 25 -2.24 -1.81 15.07
C PHE A 25 -3.17 -2.68 15.91
N GLU A 26 -4.48 -2.44 15.90
CA GLU A 26 -5.46 -3.25 16.66
C GLU A 26 -6.12 -4.35 15.81
N VAL A 27 -6.28 -4.09 14.52
CA VAL A 27 -7.04 -5.01 13.64
C VAL A 27 -6.14 -5.96 12.85
N GLY A 28 -4.85 -5.63 12.69
CA GLY A 28 -3.91 -6.46 11.95
C GLY A 28 -4.15 -6.41 10.43
N LEU A 29 -3.07 -6.29 9.66
CA LEU A 29 -3.12 -6.21 8.19
C LEU A 29 -3.89 -7.38 7.53
N PHE A 30 -4.02 -8.51 8.22
CA PHE A 30 -4.70 -9.74 7.74
C PHE A 30 -6.14 -9.93 8.19
N SER A 31 -6.75 -9.01 8.95
CA SER A 31 -8.11 -9.22 9.46
C SER A 31 -9.19 -9.29 8.37
N ASN A 32 -8.94 -8.74 7.18
CA ASN A 32 -9.86 -8.89 6.04
C ASN A 32 -9.16 -9.67 4.92
N PRO A 33 -9.36 -11.00 4.87
CA PRO A 33 -8.76 -11.83 3.83
C PRO A 33 -9.30 -11.49 2.43
N TYR A 34 -10.49 -10.92 2.30
CA TYR A 34 -11.01 -10.46 1.00
C TYR A 34 -10.21 -9.27 0.46
N LEU A 35 -9.87 -8.30 1.31
CA LEU A 35 -9.04 -7.17 0.90
C LEU A 35 -7.63 -7.63 0.48
N VAL A 36 -7.03 -8.50 1.29
CA VAL A 36 -5.71 -9.07 1.00
C VAL A 36 -5.75 -9.89 -0.30
N GLY A 37 -6.80 -10.70 -0.49
CA GLY A 37 -7.04 -11.44 -1.72
C GLY A 37 -7.16 -10.54 -2.95
N ALA A 38 -7.94 -9.45 -2.85
CA ALA A 38 -8.09 -8.49 -3.95
C ALA A 38 -6.75 -7.82 -4.32
N VAL A 39 -5.95 -7.43 -3.33
CA VAL A 39 -4.62 -6.86 -3.55
C VAL A 39 -3.66 -7.88 -4.16
N LEU A 40 -3.68 -9.13 -3.69
CA LEU A 40 -2.85 -10.20 -4.24
C LEU A 40 -3.20 -10.48 -5.70
N ILE A 41 -4.48 -10.62 -6.01
CA ILE A 41 -4.96 -10.83 -7.40
C ILE A 41 -4.51 -9.65 -8.28
N SER A 42 -4.69 -8.42 -7.81
CA SER A 42 -4.30 -7.21 -8.54
C SER A 42 -2.79 -7.15 -8.78
N THR A 43 -1.98 -7.55 -7.78
CA THR A 43 -0.53 -7.64 -7.89
C THR A 43 -0.12 -8.68 -8.94
N ILE A 44 -0.73 -9.87 -8.92
CA ILE A 44 -0.46 -10.94 -9.90
C ILE A 44 -0.82 -10.48 -11.31
N MET A 45 -1.97 -9.81 -11.48
CA MET A 45 -2.36 -9.24 -12.78
C MET A 45 -1.36 -8.18 -13.23
N GLN A 46 -0.91 -7.31 -12.33
CA GLN A 46 0.11 -6.32 -12.65
C GLN A 46 1.43 -6.96 -13.10
N LEU A 47 1.90 -8.00 -12.39
CA LEU A 47 3.09 -8.77 -12.76
C LEU A 47 2.91 -9.45 -14.12
N SER A 48 1.72 -9.99 -14.40
CA SER A 48 1.39 -10.60 -15.68
C SER A 48 1.50 -9.59 -16.82
N VAL A 49 1.00 -8.37 -16.64
CA VAL A 49 1.06 -7.30 -17.66
C VAL A 49 2.49 -6.85 -17.98
N ILE A 50 3.41 -6.91 -17.02
CA ILE A 50 4.80 -6.47 -17.22
C ILE A 50 5.76 -7.59 -17.63
N TYR A 51 5.40 -8.87 -17.45
CA TYR A 51 6.29 -10.01 -17.77
C TYR A 51 5.78 -10.91 -18.89
N LEU A 52 4.49 -10.90 -19.22
CA LEU A 52 3.96 -11.70 -20.33
C LEU A 52 4.11 -10.94 -21.67
N PRO A 53 4.85 -11.49 -22.66
CA PRO A 53 5.02 -10.87 -23.97
C PRO A 53 3.74 -10.42 -24.69
N PRO A 54 2.63 -11.20 -24.71
CA PRO A 54 1.40 -10.74 -25.38
C PRO A 54 0.79 -9.51 -24.69
N LEU A 55 0.85 -9.43 -23.36
CA LEU A 55 0.32 -8.28 -22.62
C LEU A 55 1.24 -7.07 -22.72
N GLN A 56 2.56 -7.28 -22.75
CA GLN A 56 3.53 -6.21 -22.96
C GLN A 56 3.29 -5.48 -24.29
N ALA A 57 2.95 -6.21 -25.36
CA ALA A 57 2.64 -5.62 -26.66
C ALA A 57 1.35 -4.77 -26.62
N ILE A 58 0.31 -5.23 -25.90
CA ILE A 58 -0.98 -4.54 -25.79
C ILE A 58 -0.85 -3.28 -24.93
N PHE A 59 -0.26 -3.41 -23.74
CA PHE A 59 -0.13 -2.32 -22.76
C PHE A 59 1.12 -1.47 -22.98
N LYS A 60 1.93 -1.80 -23.99
CA LYS A 60 3.22 -1.15 -24.30
C LYS A 60 4.12 -1.02 -23.06
N THR A 61 4.18 -2.08 -22.27
CA THR A 61 5.01 -2.14 -21.05
C THR A 61 6.37 -2.77 -21.37
N ALA A 62 7.37 -2.43 -20.54
CA ALA A 62 8.71 -3.00 -20.60
C ALA A 62 9.03 -3.66 -19.27
N PRO A 63 9.87 -4.71 -19.26
CA PRO A 63 10.32 -5.35 -18.02
C PRO A 63 11.06 -4.33 -17.14
N LEU A 64 10.77 -4.36 -15.84
CA LEU A 64 11.39 -3.46 -14.88
C LEU A 64 12.64 -4.10 -14.26
N VAL A 65 13.68 -3.29 -14.07
CA VAL A 65 14.90 -3.68 -13.35
C VAL A 65 14.64 -3.66 -11.85
N SER A 66 15.30 -4.54 -11.07
CA SER A 66 15.11 -4.67 -9.62
C SER A 66 15.22 -3.35 -8.84
N TRP A 67 16.10 -2.42 -9.24
CA TRP A 67 16.21 -1.11 -8.60
C TRP A 67 14.96 -0.24 -8.79
N GLN A 68 14.29 -0.33 -9.95
CA GLN A 68 13.08 0.42 -10.23
C GLN A 68 11.92 -0.03 -9.34
N TRP A 69 11.89 -1.30 -8.96
CA TRP A 69 10.92 -1.82 -8.00
C TRP A 69 11.04 -1.18 -6.63
N ILE A 70 12.27 -1.03 -6.12
CA ILE A 70 12.52 -0.36 -4.84
C ILE A 70 12.00 1.08 -4.93
N PHE A 71 12.32 1.80 -6.00
CA PHE A 71 11.85 3.16 -6.19
C PHE A 71 10.32 3.27 -6.24
N ILE A 72 9.66 2.34 -6.94
CA ILE A 72 8.20 2.28 -7.02
C ILE A 72 7.58 2.03 -5.64
N LEU A 73 8.10 1.05 -4.91
CA LEU A 73 7.60 0.71 -3.58
C LEU A 73 7.82 1.85 -2.58
N CYS A 74 8.96 2.55 -2.65
CA CYS A 74 9.22 3.72 -1.82
C CYS A 74 8.26 4.87 -2.12
N VAL A 75 8.04 5.19 -3.40
CA VAL A 75 7.15 6.30 -3.78
C VAL A 75 5.68 5.96 -3.53
N ALA A 76 5.26 4.74 -3.86
CA ALA A 76 3.87 4.31 -3.71
C ALA A 76 3.50 4.03 -2.24
N GLY A 77 4.41 3.45 -1.46
CA GLY A 77 4.19 3.11 -0.05
C GLY A 77 4.54 4.25 0.92
N GLY A 78 5.33 5.24 0.49
CA GLY A 78 5.75 6.37 1.32
C GLY A 78 4.60 7.10 2.01
N PRO A 79 3.55 7.52 1.28
CA PRO A 79 2.38 8.17 1.89
C PRO A 79 1.67 7.30 2.94
N SER A 80 1.46 6.01 2.67
CA SER A 80 0.81 5.10 3.62
C SER A 80 1.64 4.90 4.89
N ILE A 81 2.96 4.83 4.79
CA ILE A 81 3.85 4.76 5.95
C ILE A 81 3.79 6.05 6.77
N LEU A 82 3.82 7.21 6.09
CA LEU A 82 3.70 8.53 6.72
C LEU A 82 2.40 8.66 7.51
N ILE A 83 1.27 8.28 6.91
CA ILE A 83 -0.06 8.36 7.55
C ILE A 83 -0.12 7.41 8.76
N GLY A 84 0.38 6.18 8.63
CA GLY A 84 0.49 5.24 9.74
C GLY A 84 1.34 5.78 10.89
N PHE A 85 2.50 6.38 10.58
CA PHE A 85 3.40 6.96 11.59
C PHE A 85 2.80 8.18 12.31
N VAL A 86 2.20 9.12 11.57
CA VAL A 86 1.50 10.28 12.14
C VAL A 86 0.38 9.81 13.07
N ARG A 87 -0.34 8.74 12.71
CA ARG A 87 -1.40 8.17 13.53
C ARG A 87 -0.87 7.57 14.85
N LEU A 88 0.25 6.85 14.82
CA LEU A 88 0.89 6.32 16.04
C LEU A 88 1.33 7.43 16.99
N LEU A 89 1.89 8.50 16.45
CA LEU A 89 2.24 9.69 17.24
C LEU A 89 0.98 10.32 17.85
N LYS A 90 -0.08 10.53 17.07
CA LYS A 90 -1.35 11.09 17.57
C LYS A 90 -1.94 10.22 18.69
N ASN A 91 -1.96 8.90 18.53
CA ASN A 91 -2.49 7.98 19.54
C ASN A 91 -1.70 8.04 20.87
N SER A 92 -0.37 8.08 20.77
CA SER A 92 0.52 8.16 21.95
C SER A 92 0.39 9.50 22.70
N TRP A 93 0.09 10.59 22.00
CA TRP A 93 -0.19 11.90 22.60
C TRP A 93 -1.56 11.94 23.29
N GLN A 94 -2.61 11.38 22.66
CA GLN A 94 -3.95 11.33 23.25
C GLN A 94 -4.00 10.49 24.54
N ALA A 95 -3.29 9.34 24.55
CA ALA A 95 -3.13 8.52 25.74
C ALA A 95 -2.45 9.27 26.90
N LYS A 96 -1.43 10.08 26.60
CA LYS A 96 -0.74 10.91 27.61
C LYS A 96 -1.62 12.06 28.13
N THR A 97 -2.46 12.66 27.30
CA THR A 97 -3.36 13.76 27.73
C THR A 97 -4.53 13.29 28.62
N MET A 98 -4.96 12.03 28.50
CA MET A 98 -6.00 11.45 29.36
C MET A 98 -5.48 11.17 30.78
N ILE A 99 -4.21 10.77 30.91
CA ILE A 99 -3.57 10.49 32.22
C ILE A 99 -3.24 11.79 32.96
N ALA A 100 -2.94 12.89 32.25
CA ALA A 100 -2.63 14.17 32.88
C ALA A 100 -3.85 14.95 33.42
N LYS A 101 -5.07 14.45 33.18
CA LYS A 101 -6.33 15.10 33.60
C LYS A 101 -7.12 14.33 34.66
N GLY A 102 -6.66 13.16 35.11
CA GLY A 102 -7.24 12.36 36.20
C GLY A 102 -6.40 12.46 37.46
#